data_AF-A0A3B9ZS71-F1
#
_entry.id   AF-A0A3B9ZS71-F1
#
_cell.length_a   1.000
_cell.length_b   1.000
_cell.length_c   1.000
_cell.angle_alpha   90.00
_cell.angle_beta   90.00
_cell.angle_gamma   90.00
#
_symmetry.space_group_name_H-M   'P 1'
#
loop_
_entity.id
_entity.type
_entity.pdbx_description
1 polymer ?
#
loop_
_entity_poly.entity_id
_entity_poly.type
_entity_poly.pdbx_seq_one_letter_code
_entity_poly.pdbx_strand_id
1 'polypeptide(L)' 'MKKIIYLFVFTLISFTAMSKGIDFSGTWNLNKPKCTLNDQFSMAPSQLILSQTSEILDVEKHANFQGQDITI' A
#
# COMPACT_ATOMS: atom_id res chain seq x y z
N MET A 1 -18.14 22.50 -32.99
CA MET A 1 -18.01 21.03 -32.81
C MET A 1 -16.77 20.61 -32.01
N LYS A 2 -15.59 21.26 -32.14
CA LYS A 2 -14.38 20.91 -31.38
C LYS A 2 -14.54 20.87 -29.84
N LYS A 3 -15.35 21.76 -29.27
CA LYS A 3 -15.65 21.81 -27.82
C LYS A 3 -16.39 20.56 -27.30
N ILE A 4 -17.30 20.01 -28.11
CA ILE A 4 -18.02 18.77 -27.79
C ILE A 4 -17.06 17.57 -27.80
N ILE A 5 -16.10 17.56 -28.73
CA ILE A 5 -15.06 16.53 -28.78
C ILE A 5 -14.22 16.55 -27.50
N TYR A 6 -13.80 17.73 -27.02
CA TYR A 6 -13.06 17.84 -25.76
C TYR A 6 -13.88 17.39 -24.55
N LEU A 7 -15.17 17.73 -24.50
CA LEU A 7 -16.07 17.26 -23.44
C LEU A 7 -16.11 15.72 -23.43
N PHE A 8 -16.31 15.11 -24.59
CA PHE A 8 -16.41 13.65 -24.73
C PHE A 8 -15.12 12.94 -24.30
N VAL A 9 -13.96 13.49 -24.69
CA VAL A 9 -12.66 12.97 -24.28
C VAL A 9 -12.48 13.06 -22.77
N PHE A 10 -12.84 14.18 -22.16
CA PHE A 10 -12.76 14.36 -20.71
C PHE A 10 -13.66 13.37 -19.97
N THR A 11 -14.89 13.18 -20.43
CA THR A 11 -15.83 12.23 -19.83
C THR A 11 -15.31 10.80 -19.92
N LEU A 12 -14.69 10.42 -21.04
CA LEU A 12 -14.11 9.09 -21.23
C LEU A 12 -12.97 8.81 -20.23
N ILE A 13 -12.11 9.80 -19.99
CA ILE A 13 -10.99 9.70 -19.03
C ILE A 13 -11.51 9.65 -17.59
N SER A 14 -12.56 10.39 -17.26
CA SER A 14 -13.17 10.35 -15.93
C SER A 14 -13.77 8.97 -15.61
N PHE A 15 -14.38 8.28 -16.59
CA PHE A 15 -14.93 6.94 -16.37
C PHE A 15 -13.86 5.88 -16.10
N THR A 16 -12.68 5.95 -16.73
CA THR A 16 -11.61 4.98 -16.51
C THR A 16 -10.92 5.16 -15.15
N ALA A 17 -10.91 6.38 -14.61
CA ALA A 17 -10.37 6.67 -13.29
C ALA A 17 -11.25 6.14 -12.14
N MET A 18 -12.56 5.97 -12.36
CA MET A 18 -13.50 5.54 -11.31
C MET A 18 -13.53 4.03 -11.07
N SER A 19 -12.98 3.19 -11.96
CA SER A 19 -13.16 1.73 -11.90
C SER A 19 -12.06 0.97 -11.17
N LYS A 20 -10.94 1.61 -10.83
CA LYS A 20 -9.90 0.99 -10.00
C LYS A 20 -9.94 1.63 -8.62
N GLY A 21 -10.58 0.96 -7.68
CA GLY A 21 -10.30 1.19 -6.26
C GLY A 21 -8.79 1.09 -6.04
N ILE A 22 -8.25 1.93 -5.17
CA ILE A 22 -6.82 1.89 -4.86
C ILE A 22 -6.55 0.52 -4.23
N ASP A 23 -5.65 -0.24 -4.85
CA ASP A 23 -5.18 -1.53 -4.36
C ASP A 23 -3.88 -1.29 -3.58
N PHE A 24 -3.91 -1.53 -2.27
CA PHE A 24 -2.75 -1.41 -1.40
C PHE A 24 -1.95 -2.71 -1.28
N SER A 25 -2.36 -3.77 -1.99
CA SER A 25 -1.69 -5.07 -1.95
C SER A 25 -0.23 -4.97 -2.36
N GLY A 26 0.61 -5.74 -1.66
CA GLY A 26 2.03 -5.84 -1.95
C GLY A 26 2.90 -5.82 -0.70
N THR A 27 4.21 -5.79 -0.92
CA THR A 27 5.21 -5.82 0.13
C THR A 27 5.74 -4.41 0.40
N TRP A 28 5.51 -3.91 1.61
CA TRP A 28 5.87 -2.56 2.03
C TRP A 28 7.01 -2.64 3.03
N ASN A 29 8.19 -2.16 2.62
CA ASN A 29 9.34 -2.05 3.51
C ASN A 29 9.21 -0.81 4.38
N LEU A 30 9.20 -0.99 5.71
CA LEU A 30 9.12 0.11 6.65
C LEU A 30 10.50 0.75 6.81
N ASN A 31 10.53 2.08 6.73
CA ASN A 31 11.77 2.83 6.58
C ASN A 31 12.56 2.84 7.90
N LYS A 32 13.50 1.90 8.05
CA LYS A 32 14.35 1.73 9.24
C LYS A 32 14.98 3.04 9.77
N PRO A 33 15.62 3.89 8.95
CA PRO A 33 16.30 5.09 9.46
C PRO A 33 15.38 6.21 9.97
N LYS A 34 14.07 6.16 9.69
CA LYS A 34 13.08 7.11 10.25
C LYS A 34 12.25 6.50 11.38
N CYS A 35 12.46 5.22 11.69
CA CYS A 35 11.67 4.48 12.64
C CYS A 35 12.32 4.58 14.02
N THR A 36 11.93 5.57 14.83
CA THR A 36 12.35 5.70 16.23
C THR A 36 11.92 4.52 17.10
N LEU A 37 10.91 3.78 16.65
CA LEU A 37 10.50 2.52 17.28
C LEU A 37 11.53 1.40 17.08
N ASN A 38 12.46 1.51 16.13
CA ASN A 38 13.46 0.47 15.82
C ASN A 38 14.85 0.77 16.39
N ASP A 39 14.96 1.76 17.29
CA ASP A 39 16.25 2.33 17.68
C ASP A 39 16.98 1.47 18.72
N GLN A 40 16.28 0.72 19.60
CA GLN A 40 16.87 -0.24 20.55
C GLN A 40 15.87 -1.36 20.91
N PHE A 41 16.27 -2.64 20.79
CA PHE A 41 15.53 -3.84 21.24
C PHE A 41 14.04 -3.90 20.88
N SER A 42 13.71 -3.65 19.62
CA SER A 42 12.33 -3.56 19.18
C SER A 42 11.89 -4.76 18.36
N MET A 43 10.68 -5.26 18.64
CA MET A 43 9.94 -6.13 17.73
C MET A 43 9.12 -5.31 16.72
N ALA A 44 9.49 -4.04 16.47
CA ALA A 44 8.82 -3.23 15.47
C ALA A 44 8.88 -3.93 14.09
N PRO A 45 7.76 -3.98 13.36
CA PRO A 45 7.76 -4.52 12.02
C PRO A 45 8.74 -3.76 11.14
N SER A 46 9.56 -4.51 10.40
CA SER A 46 10.40 -3.98 9.33
C SER A 46 9.71 -4.04 7.97
N GLN A 47 8.66 -4.85 7.85
CA GLN A 47 7.95 -5.09 6.61
C GLN A 47 6.49 -5.41 6.89
N LEU A 48 5.62 -4.99 5.97
CA LEU A 48 4.22 -5.36 5.92
C LEU A 48 3.93 -6.07 4.59
N ILE A 49 3.18 -7.16 4.64
CA ILE A 49 2.61 -7.79 3.45
C ILE A 49 1.11 -7.54 3.50
N LEU A 50 0.60 -6.80 2.53
CA LEU A 50 -0.82 -6.47 2.42
C LEU A 50 -1.45 -7.29 1.30
N SER A 51 -2.62 -7.87 1.59
CA SER A 51 -3.49 -8.50 0.61
C SER A 51 -4.86 -7.86 0.71
N GLN A 52 -5.32 -7.25 -0.37
CA GLN A 52 -6.58 -6.53 -0.42
C GLN A 52 -7.52 -7.15 -1.45
N THR A 53 -8.74 -7.42 -1.01
CA THR A 53 -9.88 -7.78 -1.86
C THR A 53 -10.92 -6.66 -1.80
N SER A 54 -12.09 -6.86 -2.42
CA SER A 54 -13.20 -5.90 -2.31
C SER A 54 -13.77 -5.80 -0.89
N GLU A 55 -13.52 -6.78 -0.02
CA GLU A 55 -14.19 -6.91 1.29
C GLU A 55 -13.20 -6.94 2.46
N ILE A 56 -11.95 -7.35 2.20
CA ILE A 56 -10.97 -7.65 3.23
C ILE A 56 -9.65 -6.95 2.90
N LEU A 57 -9.01 -6.43 3.95
CA LEU A 57 -7.61 -6.01 3.93
C LEU A 57 -6.86 -6.83 4.98
N ASP A 58 -6.11 -7.82 4.52
CA ASP A 58 -5.22 -8.62 5.37
C ASP A 58 -3.85 -7.95 5.43
N VAL A 59 -3.28 -7.91 6.63
CA VAL A 59 -1.98 -7.27 6.91
C VAL A 59 -1.14 -8.20 7.76
N GLU A 60 -0.10 -8.78 7.15
CA GLU A 60 0.93 -9.54 7.86
C GLU A 60 2.09 -8.60 8.21
N LYS A 61 2.56 -8.67 9.45
CA LYS A 61 3.67 -7.84 9.93
C LYS A 61 4.88 -8.72 10.17
N HIS A 62 6.01 -8.35 9.58
CA HIS A 62 7.26 -9.07 9.74
C HIS A 62 8.27 -8.16 10.44
N ALA A 63 8.81 -8.65 11.55
CA ALA A 63 9.90 -8.02 12.29
C ALA A 63 11.13 -8.92 12.31
N ASN A 64 12.29 -8.33 12.55
CA ASN A 64 13.50 -9.06 12.87
C ASN A 64 13.89 -8.72 14.30
N PHE A 65 13.99 -9.73 15.16
CA PHE A 65 14.42 -9.56 16.54
C PHE A 65 15.63 -10.45 16.80
N GLN A 66 16.76 -9.83 17.16
CA GLN A 66 18.02 -10.52 17.43
C GLN A 66 18.49 -11.45 16.30
N GLY A 67 18.25 -11.06 15.04
CA GLY A 67 18.66 -11.86 13.87
C GLY A 67 17.68 -12.98 13.49
N GLN A 68 16.56 -13.11 14.21
CA GLN A 68 15.46 -14.01 13.84
C GLN A 68 14.30 -13.23 13.25
N ASP A 69 13.79 -13.71 12.11
CA ASP A 69 12.57 -13.17 11.51
C ASP A 69 11.33 -13.74 12.20
N ILE A 70 10.40 -12.85 12.56
CA ILE A 70 9.18 -13.16 13.30
C ILE A 70 7.99 -12.50 12.60
N THR A 71 6.91 -13.25 12.42
CA THR A 71 5.62 -12.72 11.98
C THR A 71 4.77 -12.38 13.20
N ILE A 72 4.16 -11.19 13.23
CA ILE A 72 3.40 -10.61 14.36
C ILE A 72 2.03 -10.11 13.91
#